data_AF-A0A973HXA9-F1
#
_entry.id   AF-A0A973HXA9-F1
#
_cell.length_a   1.000
_cell.length_b   1.000
_cell.length_c   1.000
_cell.angle_alpha   90.00
_cell.angle_beta   90.00
_cell.angle_gamma   90.00
#
_symmetry.space_group_name_H-M   'P 1'
#
loop_
_entity.id
_entity.type
_entity.pdbx_description
1 polymer ?
#
loop_
_entity_poly.entity_id
_entity_poly.type
_entity_poly.pdbx_seq_one_letter_code
_entity_poly.pdbx_strand_id
1 'polypeptide(L)'
;MAADDVKEFPDVAQVLAPILERVSSEQRPLLIAIAERMAAQRYREWAEDPANLEKREGLLACAQREERIATTVEALYPDSEATQRDLLAKNPDAQDIFTSLFQGRSLAEQFKIQAAGERLGAATWRSLARDAEGPSRAAFDACASLEEESAQFLERSLLSIK
;
A
#
# COMPACT_ATOMS: atom_id res chain seq x y z
N MET A 1 -30.95 7.00 -22.54
CA MET A 1 -30.00 7.59 -21.57
C MET A 1 -29.37 6.44 -20.83
N ALA A 2 -28.04 6.36 -20.90
CA ALA A 2 -27.26 5.22 -20.45
C ALA A 2 -27.47 4.96 -18.96
N ALA A 3 -27.56 3.68 -18.61
CA ALA A 3 -27.42 3.24 -17.23
C ALA A 3 -26.04 3.67 -16.75
N ASP A 4 -25.98 4.39 -15.64
CA ASP A 4 -24.76 4.59 -14.89
C ASP A 4 -24.26 3.20 -14.46
N ASP A 5 -23.28 2.67 -15.19
CA ASP A 5 -22.50 1.52 -14.74
C ASP A 5 -21.82 1.96 -13.44
N VAL A 6 -22.42 1.57 -12.31
CA VAL A 6 -21.74 1.61 -11.01
C VAL A 6 -20.57 0.64 -11.14
N LYS A 7 -19.41 1.15 -11.57
CA LYS A 7 -18.16 0.39 -11.44
C LYS A 7 -17.99 0.10 -9.95
N GLU A 8 -18.24 -1.15 -9.56
CA GLU A 8 -17.96 -1.60 -8.21
C GLU A 8 -16.50 -1.25 -7.86
N PHE A 9 -16.32 -0.68 -6.66
CA PHE A 9 -14.99 -0.43 -6.15
C PHE A 9 -14.26 -1.77 -6.03
N PRO A 10 -12.99 -1.86 -6.47
CA PRO A 10 -12.27 -3.11 -6.35
C PRO A 10 -12.05 -3.38 -4.87
N ASP A 11 -12.41 -4.57 -4.42
CA ASP A 11 -12.02 -5.05 -3.11
C ASP A 11 -10.50 -5.30 -3.15
N VAL A 12 -9.75 -4.41 -2.50
CA VAL A 12 -8.28 -4.46 -2.49
C VAL A 12 -7.79 -5.81 -1.96
N ALA A 13 -8.46 -6.38 -0.96
CA ALA A 13 -8.08 -7.68 -0.43
C ALA A 13 -8.28 -8.80 -1.47
N GLN A 14 -9.39 -8.77 -2.22
CA GLN A 14 -9.64 -9.75 -3.28
C GLN A 14 -8.65 -9.63 -4.44
N VAL A 15 -8.26 -8.41 -4.81
CA VAL A 15 -7.29 -8.21 -5.89
C VAL A 15 -5.89 -8.69 -5.49
N LEU A 16 -5.51 -8.53 -4.22
CA LEU A 16 -4.19 -8.93 -3.72
C LEU A 16 -4.11 -10.39 -3.25
N ALA A 17 -5.25 -11.02 -2.94
CA ALA A 17 -5.32 -12.41 -2.46
C ALA A 17 -4.54 -13.41 -3.34
N PRO A 18 -4.64 -13.39 -4.69
CA PRO A 18 -3.90 -14.32 -5.54
C PRO A 18 -2.39 -14.22 -5.40
N ILE A 19 -1.84 -13.04 -5.06
CA ILE A 19 -0.40 -12.88 -4.81
C ILE A 19 -0.06 -13.43 -3.43
N LEU A 20 -0.86 -13.11 -2.42
CA LEU A 20 -0.65 -13.55 -1.03
C LEU A 20 -0.73 -15.08 -0.88
N GLU A 21 -1.57 -15.75 -1.67
CA GLU A 21 -1.69 -17.21 -1.70
C GLU A 21 -0.48 -17.91 -2.29
N ARG A 22 0.29 -17.25 -3.16
CA ARG A 22 1.50 -17.80 -3.80
C ARG A 22 2.74 -17.71 -2.91
N VAL A 23 2.66 -16.99 -1.79
CA VAL A 23 3.82 -16.65 -0.95
C VAL A 23 3.67 -17.25 0.45
N SER A 24 4.76 -17.85 0.95
CA SER A 24 4.75 -18.45 2.29
C SER A 24 4.56 -17.39 3.37
N SER A 25 4.03 -17.79 4.53
CA SER A 25 3.79 -16.89 5.66
C SER A 25 5.01 -16.08 6.07
N GLU A 26 6.19 -16.70 6.01
CA GLU A 26 7.46 -16.11 6.42
C GLU A 26 7.94 -15.01 5.46
N GLN A 27 7.54 -15.12 4.19
CA GLN A 27 7.91 -14.18 3.13
C GLN A 27 6.90 -13.03 2.97
N ARG A 28 5.69 -13.16 3.52
CA ARG A 28 4.62 -12.15 3.40
C ARG A 28 5.06 -10.75 3.84
N PRO A 29 5.78 -10.54 4.97
CA PRO A 29 6.22 -9.20 5.35
C PRO A 29 7.09 -8.53 4.28
N LEU A 30 8.00 -9.27 3.64
CA LEU A 30 8.86 -8.75 2.56
C LEU A 30 8.08 -8.50 1.26
N LEU A 31 7.06 -9.30 0.97
CA LEU A 31 6.13 -9.02 -0.12
C LEU A 31 5.35 -7.72 0.13
N ILE A 32 4.85 -7.51 1.36
CA ILE A 32 4.14 -6.28 1.70
C ILE A 32 5.10 -5.09 1.61
N ALA A 33 6.36 -5.22 2.07
CA ALA A 33 7.38 -4.17 1.91
C ALA A 33 7.61 -3.77 0.42
N ILE A 34 7.52 -4.71 -0.52
CA ILE A 34 7.53 -4.38 -1.96
C ILE A 34 6.30 -3.52 -2.32
N ALA A 35 5.12 -3.89 -1.84
CA ALA A 35 3.89 -3.13 -2.06
C ALA A 35 4.00 -1.70 -1.49
N GLU A 36 4.64 -1.52 -0.34
CA GLU A 36 4.89 -0.19 0.23
C GLU A 36 5.79 0.66 -0.65
N ARG A 37 6.88 0.10 -1.21
CA ARG A 37 7.72 0.84 -2.17
C ARG A 37 6.91 1.26 -3.40
N MET A 38 5.97 0.43 -3.86
CA MET A 38 5.08 0.77 -4.96
C MET A 38 4.07 1.86 -4.58
N ALA A 39 3.49 1.80 -3.38
CA ALA A 39 2.61 2.82 -2.84
C ALA A 39 3.35 4.17 -2.70
N ALA A 40 4.59 4.15 -2.20
CA ALA A 40 5.44 5.32 -2.11
C ALA A 40 5.63 6.00 -3.47
N GLN A 41 5.94 5.21 -4.50
CA GLN A 41 6.07 5.69 -5.87
C GLN A 41 4.75 6.30 -6.38
N ARG A 42 3.62 5.66 -6.12
CA ARG A 42 2.30 6.18 -6.49
C ARG A 42 2.01 7.53 -5.84
N TYR A 43 2.31 7.69 -4.55
CA TYR A 43 2.15 8.96 -3.85
C TYR A 43 3.01 10.07 -4.45
N ARG A 44 4.26 9.77 -4.88
CA ARG A 44 5.11 10.74 -5.58
C ARG A 44 4.51 11.16 -6.92
N GLU A 45 4.00 10.22 -7.70
CA GLU A 45 3.34 10.50 -8.98
C GLU A 45 2.16 11.45 -8.78
N TRP A 46 1.31 11.20 -7.78
CA TRP A 46 0.22 12.13 -7.46
C TRP A 46 0.73 13.48 -6.97
N ALA A 47 1.83 13.55 -6.23
CA ALA A 47 2.40 14.80 -5.75
C ALA A 47 3.01 15.66 -6.87
N GLU A 48 3.39 15.04 -7.98
CA GLU A 48 3.88 15.72 -9.18
C GLU A 48 2.74 16.24 -10.07
N ASP A 49 1.54 15.66 -9.96
CA ASP A 49 0.37 16.09 -10.72
C ASP A 49 -0.06 17.52 -10.34
N PRO A 50 -0.15 18.46 -11.31
CA PRO A 50 -0.62 19.83 -11.06
C PRO A 50 -2.00 19.90 -10.39
N ALA A 51 -2.88 18.91 -10.59
CA ALA A 51 -4.18 18.84 -9.94
C ALA A 51 -4.08 18.65 -8.40
N ASN A 52 -2.90 18.28 -7.90
CA ASN A 52 -2.64 17.96 -6.50
C ASN A 52 -1.70 18.94 -5.81
N LEU A 53 -1.41 20.10 -6.39
CA LEU A 53 -0.45 21.05 -5.80
C LEU A 53 -0.80 21.42 -4.34
N GLU A 54 -2.07 21.61 -4.01
CA GLU A 54 -2.53 21.90 -2.64
C GLU A 54 -2.30 20.74 -1.66
N LYS A 55 -2.20 19.50 -2.16
CA LYS A 55 -2.03 18.26 -1.38
C LYS A 55 -0.60 17.72 -1.44
N ARG A 56 0.27 18.34 -2.24
CA ARG A 56 1.61 17.86 -2.57
C ARG A 56 2.43 17.50 -1.34
N GLU A 57 2.49 18.37 -0.34
CA GLU A 57 3.26 18.11 0.88
C GLU A 57 2.75 16.87 1.63
N GLY A 58 1.43 16.74 1.78
CA GLY A 58 0.82 15.59 2.43
C GLY A 58 1.01 14.29 1.66
N LEU A 59 0.96 14.33 0.33
CA LEU A 59 1.25 13.18 -0.54
C LEU A 59 2.72 12.75 -0.40
N LEU A 60 3.66 13.70 -0.40
CA LEU A 60 5.07 13.40 -0.18
C LEU A 60 5.33 12.85 1.24
N ALA A 61 4.59 13.32 2.25
CA ALA A 61 4.65 12.76 3.59
C ALA A 61 4.15 11.30 3.62
N CYS A 62 3.07 10.96 2.91
CA CYS A 62 2.62 9.57 2.77
C CYS A 62 3.69 8.73 2.07
N ALA A 63 4.27 9.21 0.96
CA ALA A 63 5.37 8.52 0.30
C ALA A 63 6.53 8.20 1.26
N GLN A 64 6.91 9.14 2.12
CA GLN A 64 7.96 8.92 3.12
C GLN A 64 7.57 7.88 4.19
N ARG A 65 6.30 7.82 4.58
CA ARG A 65 5.80 6.79 5.50
C ARG A 65 5.92 5.40 4.88
N GLU A 66 5.49 5.23 3.63
CA GLU A 66 5.59 3.95 2.92
C GLU A 66 7.05 3.49 2.75
N GLU A 67 7.96 4.39 2.37
CA GLU A 67 9.40 4.07 2.32
C GLU A 67 9.95 3.68 3.69
N ARG A 68 9.48 4.32 4.76
CA ARG A 68 9.90 4.02 6.13
C ARG A 68 9.38 2.64 6.56
N ILE A 69 8.14 2.28 6.22
CA ILE A 69 7.57 0.96 6.50
C ILE A 69 8.42 -0.10 5.80
N ALA A 70 8.61 0.02 4.48
CA ALA A 70 9.43 -0.90 3.70
C ALA A 70 10.83 -1.09 4.31
N THR A 71 11.53 0.02 4.59
CA THR A 71 12.88 -0.01 5.18
C THR A 71 12.90 -0.66 6.56
N THR A 72 11.88 -0.40 7.38
CA THR A 72 11.76 -0.98 8.73
C THR A 72 11.59 -2.49 8.64
N VAL A 73 10.72 -2.97 7.74
CA VAL A 73 10.47 -4.39 7.54
C VAL A 73 11.71 -5.06 6.97
N GLU A 74 12.30 -4.52 5.90
CA GLU A 74 13.50 -5.07 5.26
C GLU A 74 14.67 -5.24 6.24
N ALA A 75 14.82 -4.33 7.22
CA ALA A 75 15.86 -4.40 8.25
C ALA A 75 15.67 -5.57 9.24
N LEU A 76 14.48 -6.15 9.34
CA LEU A 76 14.21 -7.33 10.17
C LEU A 76 14.70 -8.64 9.52
N TYR A 77 14.99 -8.63 8.22
CA TYR A 77 15.31 -9.83 7.46
C TYR A 77 16.71 -9.71 6.83
N PRO A 78 17.69 -10.53 7.25
CA PRO A 78 19.09 -10.47 6.80
C PRO A 78 19.30 -10.55 5.28
N ASP A 79 18.40 -11.22 4.55
CA ASP A 79 18.46 -11.43 3.10
C ASP A 79 17.25 -10.80 2.37
N SER A 80 16.75 -9.68 2.89
CA SER A 80 15.55 -8.99 2.36
C SER A 80 15.63 -8.73 0.85
N GLU A 81 16.73 -8.13 0.38
CA GLU A 81 16.90 -7.79 -1.04
C GLU A 81 16.89 -9.05 -1.94
N ALA A 82 17.61 -10.10 -1.56
CA ALA A 82 17.67 -11.33 -2.34
C ALA A 82 16.31 -12.04 -2.36
N THR A 83 15.61 -12.05 -1.23
CA THR A 83 14.28 -12.65 -1.10
C THR A 83 13.24 -11.86 -1.91
N GLN A 84 13.26 -10.53 -1.84
CA GLN A 84 12.35 -9.68 -2.63
C GLN A 84 12.58 -9.84 -4.13
N ARG A 85 13.84 -9.95 -4.57
CA ARG A 85 14.18 -10.24 -5.97
C ARG A 85 13.61 -11.57 -6.44
N ASP A 86 13.74 -12.61 -5.62
CA ASP A 86 13.18 -13.93 -5.90
C ASP A 86 11.64 -13.92 -5.90
N LEU A 87 11.01 -13.20 -4.96
CA LEU A 87 9.55 -13.01 -4.93
C LEU A 87 9.03 -12.36 -6.20
N LEU A 88 9.67 -11.29 -6.67
CA LEU A 88 9.30 -10.61 -7.92
C LEU A 88 9.53 -11.50 -9.14
N ALA A 89 10.64 -12.24 -9.19
CA ALA A 89 10.92 -13.17 -10.28
C ALA A 89 9.87 -14.31 -10.37
N LYS A 90 9.36 -14.77 -9.22
CA LYS A 90 8.32 -15.79 -9.14
C LYS A 90 6.90 -15.25 -9.37
N ASN A 91 6.70 -13.94 -9.22
CA ASN A 91 5.40 -13.27 -9.38
C ASN A 91 5.54 -12.07 -10.34
N PRO A 92 5.87 -12.32 -11.62
CA PRO A 92 6.13 -11.24 -12.58
C PRO A 92 4.90 -10.38 -12.87
N ASP A 93 3.70 -10.88 -12.59
CA ASP A 93 2.42 -10.19 -12.72
C ASP A 93 2.06 -9.32 -11.51
N ALA A 94 2.83 -9.37 -10.41
CA ALA A 94 2.50 -8.64 -9.19
C ALA A 94 2.35 -7.14 -9.42
N GLN A 95 3.29 -6.53 -10.15
CA GLN A 95 3.27 -5.09 -10.42
C GLN A 95 2.05 -4.68 -11.26
N ASP A 96 1.67 -5.50 -12.24
CA ASP A 96 0.51 -5.25 -13.10
C ASP A 96 -0.78 -5.36 -12.29
N ILE A 97 -0.89 -6.35 -11.40
CA ILE A 97 -2.04 -6.51 -10.50
C ILE A 97 -2.20 -5.26 -9.61
N PHE A 98 -1.13 -4.80 -8.95
CA PHE A 98 -1.18 -3.58 -8.14
C PHE A 98 -1.56 -2.35 -8.97
N THR A 99 -1.01 -2.21 -10.17
CA THR A 99 -1.31 -1.06 -11.04
C THR A 99 -2.74 -1.09 -11.55
N SER A 100 -3.30 -2.28 -11.80
CA SER A 100 -4.67 -2.47 -12.30
C SER A 100 -5.74 -1.88 -11.38
N LEU A 101 -5.46 -1.78 -10.08
CA LEU A 101 -6.35 -1.16 -9.09
C LEU A 101 -6.73 0.27 -9.49
N PHE A 102 -5.82 1.02 -10.11
CA PHE A 102 -5.99 2.45 -10.39
C PHE A 102 -6.35 2.77 -11.85
N GLN A 103 -6.25 1.79 -12.75
CA GLN A 103 -6.40 2.03 -14.19
C GLN A 103 -7.80 2.54 -14.57
N GLY A 104 -7.84 3.65 -15.30
CA GLY A 104 -9.08 4.24 -15.81
C GLY A 104 -9.99 4.81 -14.71
N ARG A 105 -9.46 5.07 -13.51
CA ARG A 105 -10.19 5.63 -12.37
C ARG A 105 -9.87 7.10 -12.19
N SER A 106 -10.87 7.87 -11.79
CA SER A 106 -10.69 9.26 -11.38
C SER A 106 -9.76 9.36 -10.17
N LEU A 107 -9.14 10.51 -9.96
CA LEU A 107 -8.25 10.74 -8.82
C LEU A 107 -8.96 10.48 -7.47
N ALA A 108 -10.22 10.91 -7.33
CA ALA A 108 -11.00 10.65 -6.12
C ALA A 108 -11.22 9.14 -5.90
N GLU A 109 -11.43 8.37 -6.96
CA GLU A 109 -11.54 6.92 -6.83
C GLU A 109 -10.21 6.27 -6.47
N GLN A 110 -9.12 6.73 -7.07
CA GLN A 110 -7.79 6.26 -6.73
C GLN A 110 -7.45 6.51 -5.26
N PHE A 111 -7.76 7.69 -4.72
CA PHE A 111 -7.55 8.02 -3.30
C PHE A 111 -8.42 7.15 -2.38
N LYS A 112 -9.66 6.84 -2.76
CA LYS A 112 -10.52 5.91 -2.01
C LYS A 112 -9.94 4.49 -1.98
N ILE A 113 -9.44 4.00 -3.12
CA ILE A 113 -8.81 2.69 -3.22
C ILE A 113 -7.54 2.64 -2.38
N GLN A 114 -6.67 3.64 -2.51
CA GLN A 114 -5.45 3.70 -1.72
C GLN A 114 -5.78 3.77 -0.24
N ALA A 115 -6.71 4.64 0.20
CA ALA A 115 -7.10 4.69 1.60
C ALA A 115 -7.61 3.34 2.13
N ALA A 116 -8.40 2.60 1.34
CA ALA A 116 -8.82 1.25 1.70
C ALA A 116 -7.62 0.27 1.77
N GLY A 117 -6.67 0.39 0.85
CA GLY A 117 -5.39 -0.32 0.88
C GLY A 117 -4.60 -0.05 2.16
N GLU A 118 -4.46 1.22 2.54
CA GLU A 118 -3.76 1.64 3.76
C GLU A 118 -4.44 1.09 5.03
N ARG A 119 -5.78 1.07 5.06
CA ARG A 119 -6.54 0.45 6.16
C ARG A 119 -6.31 -1.06 6.22
N LEU A 120 -6.24 -1.73 5.07
CA LEU A 120 -5.93 -3.15 4.98
C LEU A 120 -4.49 -3.44 5.41
N GLY A 121 -3.53 -2.63 4.97
CA GLY A 121 -2.12 -2.69 5.36
C GLY A 121 -1.96 -2.56 6.88
N ALA A 122 -2.56 -1.52 7.47
CA ALA A 122 -2.60 -1.35 8.92
C ALA A 122 -3.19 -2.56 9.67
N ALA A 123 -4.29 -3.13 9.19
CA ALA A 123 -4.89 -4.33 9.78
C ALA A 123 -3.98 -5.56 9.65
N THR A 124 -3.28 -5.69 8.51
CA THR A 124 -2.34 -6.77 8.22
C THR A 124 -1.12 -6.68 9.15
N TRP A 125 -0.51 -5.50 9.28
CA TRP A 125 0.60 -5.28 10.20
C TRP A 125 0.24 -5.58 11.65
N ARG A 126 -0.96 -5.18 12.10
CA ARG A 126 -1.46 -5.56 13.44
C ARG A 126 -1.65 -7.06 13.61
N SER A 127 -2.04 -7.76 12.55
CA SER A 127 -2.14 -9.22 12.61
C SER A 127 -0.77 -9.85 12.79
N LEU A 128 0.21 -9.44 11.98
CA LEU A 128 1.59 -9.90 12.09
C LEU A 128 2.19 -9.57 13.45
N ALA A 129 1.89 -8.39 14.01
CA ALA A 129 2.35 -7.98 15.34
C ALA A 129 1.82 -8.89 16.46
N ARG A 130 0.59 -9.41 16.35
CA ARG A 130 0.03 -10.33 17.35
C ARG A 130 0.77 -11.67 17.41
N ASP A 131 1.27 -12.12 16.27
CA ASP A 131 1.96 -13.41 16.12
C ASP A 131 3.48 -13.28 16.27
N ALA A 132 4.00 -12.06 16.35
CA ALA A 132 5.43 -11.75 16.47
C ALA A 132 5.86 -11.47 17.92
N GLU A 133 7.17 -11.61 18.17
CA GLU A 133 7.80 -11.29 19.44
C GLU A 133 8.93 -10.27 19.28
N GLY A 134 9.33 -9.67 20.40
CA GLY A 134 10.52 -8.81 20.47
C GLY A 134 10.48 -7.62 19.50
N PRO A 135 11.63 -7.29 18.86
CA PRO A 135 11.74 -6.15 17.95
C PRO A 135 10.75 -6.20 16.76
N SER A 136 10.42 -7.38 16.25
CA SER A 136 9.50 -7.53 15.12
C SER A 136 8.08 -7.06 15.45
N ARG A 137 7.59 -7.38 16.65
CA ARG A 137 6.26 -6.92 17.09
C ARG A 137 6.17 -5.41 17.14
N ALA A 138 7.15 -4.76 17.78
CA ALA A 138 7.19 -3.31 17.90
C ALA A 138 7.31 -2.62 16.52
N ALA A 139 8.09 -3.21 15.61
CA ALA A 139 8.22 -2.74 14.24
C ALA A 139 6.89 -2.81 13.49
N PHE A 140 6.18 -3.95 13.55
CA PHE A 140 4.88 -4.10 12.89
C PHE A 140 3.80 -3.18 13.46
N ASP A 141 3.74 -2.99 14.79
CA ASP A 141 2.82 -2.02 15.41
C ASP A 141 3.11 -0.57 14.95
N ALA A 142 4.39 -0.22 14.78
CA ALA A 142 4.78 1.07 14.25
C ALA A 142 4.38 1.22 12.76
N CYS A 143 4.54 0.18 11.95
CA CYS A 143 4.11 0.17 10.55
C CYS A 143 2.60 0.39 10.44
N ALA A 144 1.80 -0.32 11.25
CA ALA A 144 0.36 -0.15 11.26
C ALA A 144 -0.09 1.28 11.57
N SER A 145 0.63 1.97 12.46
CA SER A 145 0.33 3.35 12.83
C SER A 145 0.61 4.32 11.67
N LEU A 146 1.69 4.09 10.92
CA LEU A 146 2.06 4.91 9.76
C LEU A 146 1.03 4.80 8.63
N GLU A 147 0.56 3.59 8.35
CA GLU A 147 -0.50 3.35 7.36
C GLU A 147 -1.82 4.00 7.74
N GLU A 148 -2.18 4.00 9.03
CA GLU A 148 -3.38 4.74 9.46
C GLU A 148 -3.26 6.25 9.26
N GLU A 149 -2.07 6.82 9.43
CA GLU A 149 -1.85 8.23 9.15
C GLU A 149 -2.01 8.54 7.65
N SER A 150 -1.47 7.69 6.77
CA SER A 150 -1.63 7.78 5.31
C SER A 150 -3.11 7.64 4.90
N ALA A 151 -3.82 6.63 5.43
CA ALA A 151 -5.25 6.43 5.20
C ALA A 151 -6.07 7.67 5.58
N GLN A 152 -5.86 8.20 6.79
CA GLN A 152 -6.57 9.36 7.28
C GLN A 152 -6.29 10.62 6.43
N PHE A 153 -5.07 10.78 5.94
CA PHE A 153 -4.74 11.89 5.04
C PHE A 153 -5.54 11.82 3.74
N LEU A 154 -5.61 10.64 3.11
CA LEU A 154 -6.39 10.42 1.89
C LEU A 154 -7.88 10.63 2.13
N GLU A 155 -8.43 10.08 3.21
CA GLU A 155 -9.84 10.24 3.60
C GLU A 155 -10.21 11.73 3.78
N ARG A 156 -9.37 12.50 4.47
CA ARG A 156 -9.57 13.96 4.60
C ARG A 156 -9.44 14.67 3.25
N SER A 157 -8.50 14.25 2.41
CA SER A 157 -8.28 14.84 1.10
C SER A 157 -9.47 14.68 0.17
N LEU A 158 -10.25 13.60 0.33
CA LEU A 158 -11.50 13.37 -0.42
C LEU A 158 -12.62 14.34 -0.05
N LEU A 159 -12.67 14.80 1.21
CA LEU A 159 -13.67 15.79 1.65
C LEU A 159 -13.45 17.17 1.04
N SER A 160 -12.24 17.43 0.53
CA SER A 160 -11.85 18.69 -0.11
C SER A 160 -12.01 18.67 -1.64
N ILE A 161 -12.44 17.55 -2.23
CA ILE A 161 -12.74 17.45 -3.66
C ILE A 161 -14.21 17.87 -3.84
N LYS A 162 -14.43 19.09 -4.36
CA LYS A 162 -15.75 19.60 -4.75
C LYS A 162 -16.16 19.13 -6.13
#